data_AF-A0A6G6K7V9-F1
#
_entry.id   AF-A0A6G6K7V9-F1
#
_cell.length_a   1.000
_cell.length_b   1.000
_cell.length_c   1.000
_cell.angle_alpha   90.00
_cell.angle_beta   90.00
_cell.angle_gamma   90.00
#
_symmetry.space_group_name_H-M   'P 1'
#
loop_
_entity.id
_entity.type
_entity.pdbx_description
1 polymer ?
#
loop_
_entity_poly.entity_id
_entity_poly.type
_entity_poly.pdbx_seq_one_letter_code
_entity_poly.pdbx_strand_id
1 'polypeptide(L)'
;MTAAVCLKCGVMKFGAWTPCPECRYSPETEEEREKSILASDHNLSNSELRAVSRMVMAGRKINFVSERGKLVVEDIDQVKESLKDRILFAWRQGKLRRGLGCLAIYIVIIILLIWGKKIW
;
A
#
# COMPACT_ATOMS: atom_id res chain seq x y z
N MET A 1 28.37 17.39 6.27
CA MET A 1 28.35 16.01 5.74
C MET A 1 26.90 15.69 5.48
N THR A 2 26.58 15.12 4.32
CA THR A 2 25.20 14.79 3.95
C THR A 2 25.08 13.29 3.77
N ALA A 3 24.21 12.65 4.53
CA ALA A 3 23.90 11.22 4.39
C ALA A 3 22.72 11.04 3.43
N ALA A 4 22.84 10.13 2.48
CA ALA A 4 21.79 9.84 1.50
C ALA A 4 21.66 8.35 1.24
N VAL A 5 20.50 7.93 0.73
CA VAL A 5 20.26 6.54 0.30
C VAL A 5 20.40 6.45 -1.21
N CYS A 6 21.12 5.44 -1.70
CA CYS A 6 21.14 5.13 -3.12
C CYS A 6 19.77 4.62 -3.57
N LEU A 7 19.13 5.30 -4.53
CA LEU A 7 17.82 4.91 -5.06
C LEU A 7 17.83 3.60 -5.86
N LYS A 8 19.01 3.14 -6.29
CA LYS A 8 19.17 1.93 -7.10
C LYS A 8 19.39 0.67 -6.27
N CYS A 9 20.24 0.75 -5.24
CA CYS A 9 20.59 -0.43 -4.41
C CYS A 9 20.24 -0.29 -2.92
N GLY A 10 19.85 0.89 -2.46
CA GLY A 10 19.45 1.12 -1.07
C GLY A 10 20.59 1.31 -0.08
N VAL A 11 21.85 1.22 -0.48
CA VAL A 11 22.98 1.48 0.43
C VAL A 11 23.07 2.96 0.82
N MET A 12 23.42 3.21 2.08
CA MET A 12 23.74 4.53 2.60
C MET A 12 25.04 5.03 1.99
N LYS A 13 25.06 6.28 1.54
CA LYS A 13 26.22 6.95 0.96
C LYS A 13 26.38 8.35 1.54
N PHE A 14 27.58 8.90 1.39
CA PHE A 14 27.90 10.27 1.74
C PHE A 14 27.81 11.15 0.49
N GLY A 15 26.85 12.07 0.48
CA GLY A 15 26.51 12.94 -0.64
C GLY A 15 25.33 12.41 -1.47
N ALA A 16 24.33 13.25 -1.71
CA ALA A 16 23.17 12.91 -2.54
C ALA A 16 23.58 12.61 -4.00
N TRP A 17 24.59 13.30 -4.53
CA TRP A 17 25.02 13.17 -5.94
C TRP A 17 26.30 12.35 -6.14
N THR A 18 26.93 11.88 -5.07
CA THR A 18 28.15 11.08 -5.20
C THR A 18 27.81 9.70 -5.76
N PRO A 19 28.72 9.08 -6.55
CA PRO A 19 28.54 7.72 -7.00
C PRO A 19 28.39 6.77 -5.81
N CYS A 20 27.43 5.85 -5.91
CA CYS A 20 27.23 4.84 -4.89
C CYS A 20 28.46 3.91 -4.80
N PRO A 21 28.99 3.61 -3.60
CA PRO A 21 30.16 2.73 -3.46
C PRO A 21 29.89 1.28 -3.89
N GLU A 22 28.63 0.81 -3.79
CA GLU A 22 28.23 -0.55 -4.16
C GLU A 22 27.92 -0.68 -5.66
N CYS A 23 26.93 0.09 -6.14
CA CYS A 23 26.40 -0.10 -7.49
C CYS A 23 26.89 0.94 -8.50
N ARG A 24 27.73 1.90 -8.07
CA ARG A 24 28.25 3.02 -8.86
C ARG A 24 27.20 3.92 -9.52
N TYR A 25 25.93 3.77 -9.14
CA TYR A 25 24.88 4.66 -9.60
C TYR A 25 25.16 6.10 -9.18
N SER A 26 25.10 7.00 -10.14
CA SER A 26 25.22 8.44 -9.98
C SER A 26 24.05 9.09 -10.72
N PRO A 27 23.32 10.03 -10.11
CA PRO A 27 22.23 10.72 -10.78
C PRO A 27 22.78 11.66 -11.85
N GLU A 28 22.35 11.49 -13.10
CA GLU A 28 22.83 12.28 -14.25
C GLU A 28 21.83 13.37 -14.62
N THR A 29 20.54 13.04 -14.60
CA THR A 29 19.47 13.97 -14.94
C THR A 29 19.07 14.83 -13.74
N GLU A 30 18.44 15.97 -14.01
CA GLU A 30 17.92 16.87 -12.96
C GLU A 30 16.89 16.15 -12.09
N GLU A 31 15.97 15.41 -12.69
CA GLU A 31 14.96 14.62 -11.97
C GLU A 31 15.59 13.57 -11.03
N GLU A 32 16.67 12.89 -11.46
CA GLU A 32 17.39 11.94 -10.61
C GLU A 32 18.12 12.62 -9.45
N ARG A 33 18.66 13.81 -9.68
CA ARG A 33 19.33 14.62 -8.66
C ARG A 33 18.35 15.09 -7.60
N GLU A 34 17.16 15.54 -8.01
CA GLU A 34 16.07 15.92 -7.11
C GLU A 34 15.64 14.74 -6.24
N LYS A 35 15.36 13.58 -6.84
CA LYS A 35 15.01 12.36 -6.09
C LYS A 35 16.11 11.96 -5.11
N SER A 36 17.37 12.12 -5.51
CA SER A 36 18.52 11.81 -4.65
C SER A 36 18.65 12.78 -3.47
N ILE A 37 18.28 14.06 -3.66
CA ILE A 37 18.21 15.05 -2.56
C ILE A 37 17.06 14.70 -1.62
N LEU A 38 15.89 14.37 -2.15
CA LEU A 38 14.74 13.97 -1.34
C LEU A 38 15.09 12.77 -0.44
N ALA A 39 15.88 11.82 -0.96
CA ALA A 39 16.39 10.68 -0.20
C ALA A 39 17.66 10.97 0.62
N SER A 40 17.82 12.20 1.14
CA SER A 40 18.96 12.62 1.97
C SER A 40 18.55 13.19 3.33
N ASP A 41 19.53 13.37 4.21
CA ASP A 41 19.38 13.92 5.55
C ASP A 41 18.93 15.39 5.60
N HIS A 42 18.86 16.05 4.44
CA HIS A 42 18.20 17.35 4.29
C HIS A 42 16.68 17.27 4.38
N ASN A 43 16.10 16.14 3.99
CA ASN A 43 14.64 15.96 3.91
C ASN A 43 14.12 14.83 4.80
N LEU A 44 15.00 13.92 5.23
CA LEU A 44 14.66 12.75 6.02
C LEU A 44 15.51 12.67 7.28
N SER A 45 14.90 12.23 8.37
CA SER A 45 15.63 11.84 9.56
C SER A 45 16.48 10.57 9.29
N ASN A 46 17.49 10.36 10.13
CA ASN A 46 18.33 9.16 10.07
C ASN A 46 17.52 7.85 10.20
N SER A 47 16.42 7.86 10.95
CA SER A 47 15.48 6.73 11.06
C SER A 47 14.73 6.48 9.74
N GLU A 48 14.28 7.54 9.08
CA GLU A 48 13.58 7.45 7.79
C GLU A 48 14.53 7.02 6.68
N LEU A 49 15.75 7.54 6.62
CA LEU A 49 16.79 7.08 5.70
C LEU A 49 17.06 5.59 5.83
N ARG A 50 17.15 5.08 7.07
CA ARG A 50 17.29 3.64 7.30
C ARG A 50 16.07 2.84 6.84
N ALA A 51 14.86 3.40 6.97
CA ALA A 51 13.65 2.75 6.47
C ALA A 51 13.65 2.70 4.94
N VAL A 52 13.96 3.82 4.28
CA VAL A 52 14.13 3.93 2.82
C VAL A 52 15.18 2.93 2.32
N SER A 53 16.35 2.88 2.98
CA SER A 53 17.42 1.92 2.68
C SER A 53 16.92 0.48 2.66
N ARG A 54 16.23 0.05 3.74
CA ARG A 54 15.65 -1.31 3.83
C ARG A 54 14.62 -1.57 2.73
N MET A 55 13.80 -0.59 2.37
CA MET A 55 12.77 -0.75 1.34
C MET A 55 13.37 -0.91 -0.06
N VAL A 56 14.36 -0.08 -0.43
CA VAL A 56 15.05 -0.23 -1.72
C VAL A 56 15.81 -1.55 -1.78
N MET A 57 16.47 -1.95 -0.68
CA MET A 57 17.15 -3.25 -0.59
C MET A 57 16.18 -4.43 -0.73
N ALA A 58 14.95 -4.29 -0.24
CA ALA A 58 13.88 -5.28 -0.43
C ALA A 58 13.29 -5.26 -1.85
N GLY A 59 13.78 -4.41 -2.76
CA GLY A 59 13.30 -4.31 -4.13
C GLY A 59 11.99 -3.53 -4.27
N ARG A 60 11.55 -2.81 -3.23
CA ARG A 60 10.33 -2.01 -3.31
C ARG A 60 10.57 -0.72 -4.09
N LYS A 61 9.61 -0.36 -4.94
CA LYS A 61 9.63 0.91 -5.67
C LYS A 61 9.17 2.04 -4.74
N ILE A 62 9.99 3.08 -4.63
CA ILE A 62 9.67 4.28 -3.85
C ILE A 62 9.17 5.35 -4.83
N ASN A 63 7.93 5.78 -4.63
CA ASN A 63 7.36 6.91 -5.37
C ASN A 63 7.56 8.18 -4.54
N PHE A 64 8.22 9.17 -5.13
CA PHE A 64 8.44 10.48 -4.52
C PHE A 64 7.28 11.38 -4.92
N VAL A 65 6.24 11.50 -4.08
CA VAL A 65 5.10 12.40 -4.35
C VAL A 65 5.40 13.78 -3.76
N SER A 66 5.77 14.71 -4.61
CA SER A 66 6.12 16.08 -4.24
C SER A 66 4.88 16.98 -4.14
N GLU A 67 3.99 16.79 -3.16
CA GLU A 67 2.97 17.82 -2.90
C GLU A 67 3.40 18.83 -1.85
N ARG A 68 4.28 18.49 -0.90
CA ARG A 68 4.65 19.39 0.22
C ARG A 68 6.02 19.10 0.85
N GLY A 69 7.00 18.62 0.08
CA GLY A 69 8.33 18.27 0.61
C GLY A 69 8.32 17.14 1.65
N LYS A 70 7.21 16.37 1.72
CA LYS A 70 7.10 15.17 2.53
C LYS A 70 7.21 13.96 1.62
N LEU A 71 8.25 13.18 1.84
CA LEU A 71 8.38 11.85 1.28
C LEU A 71 7.31 10.95 1.88
N VAL A 72 6.20 10.77 1.17
CA VAL A 72 5.24 9.71 1.48
C VAL A 72 5.82 8.44 0.88
N VAL A 73 6.57 7.70 1.69
CA VAL A 73 6.95 6.35 1.31
C VAL A 73 5.72 5.47 1.52
N GLU A 74 4.89 5.35 0.50
CA GLU A 74 3.83 4.37 0.51
C GLU A 74 4.48 2.98 0.52
N ASP A 75 4.40 2.30 1.65
CA ASP A 75 4.63 0.85 1.69
C ASP A 75 3.46 0.20 0.93
N ILE A 76 3.61 0.13 -0.40
CA ILE A 76 2.59 -0.38 -1.33
C ILE A 76 2.11 -1.78 -0.90
N ASP A 77 2.96 -2.55 -0.20
CA ASP A 77 2.59 -3.87 0.30
C ASP A 77 1.67 -3.80 1.53
N GLN A 78 1.87 -2.85 2.45
CA GLN A 78 0.91 -2.64 3.55
C GLN A 78 -0.42 -2.10 3.04
N VAL A 79 -0.40 -1.25 2.01
CA VAL A 79 -1.62 -0.79 1.35
C VAL A 79 -2.33 -1.94 0.64
N LYS A 80 -1.60 -2.82 -0.07
CA LYS A 80 -2.19 -4.01 -0.70
C LYS A 80 -2.80 -4.97 0.32
N GLU A 81 -2.11 -5.26 1.42
CA GLU A 81 -2.62 -6.19 2.43
C GLU A 81 -3.81 -5.60 3.17
N SER A 82 -3.75 -4.33 3.56
CA SER A 82 -4.91 -3.63 4.14
C SER A 82 -6.07 -3.48 3.16
N LEU A 83 -5.82 -3.34 1.85
CA LEU A 83 -6.87 -3.31 0.83
C LEU A 83 -7.50 -4.69 0.63
N LYS A 84 -6.71 -5.76 0.62
CA LYS A 84 -7.22 -7.14 0.65
C LYS A 84 -8.10 -7.35 1.87
N ASP A 85 -7.66 -6.94 3.05
CA ASP A 85 -8.42 -7.05 4.30
C ASP A 85 -9.73 -6.24 4.25
N ARG A 86 -9.72 -5.03 3.66
CA ARG A 86 -10.94 -4.23 3.46
C ARG A 86 -11.90 -4.85 2.44
N ILE A 87 -11.39 -5.45 1.36
CA ILE A 87 -12.20 -6.18 0.37
C ILE A 87 -12.77 -7.47 0.96
N LEU A 88 -11.96 -8.22 1.72
CA LEU A 88 -12.39 -9.41 2.47
C LEU A 88 -13.42 -9.04 3.54
N PHE A 89 -13.25 -7.91 4.22
CA PHE A 89 -14.22 -7.40 5.19
C PHE A 89 -15.50 -6.95 4.50
N ALA A 90 -15.44 -6.32 3.32
CA ALA A 90 -16.62 -5.96 2.53
C ALA A 90 -17.39 -7.21 2.05
N TRP A 91 -16.69 -8.29 1.69
CA TRP A 91 -17.29 -9.58 1.38
C TRP A 91 -17.89 -10.28 2.61
N ARG A 92 -17.21 -10.22 3.76
CA ARG A 92 -17.69 -10.79 5.03
C ARG A 92 -18.86 -10.01 5.64
N GLN A 93 -18.90 -8.70 5.42
CA GLN A 93 -20.05 -7.81 5.66
C GLN A 93 -21.10 -7.95 4.54
N GLY A 94 -21.29 -9.17 4.04
CA GLY A 94 -22.47 -9.57 3.29
C GLY A 94 -23.73 -9.31 4.10
N LYS A 95 -24.19 -8.05 4.05
CA LYS A 95 -25.49 -7.53 4.48
C LYS A 95 -26.62 -8.06 3.58
N LEU A 96 -26.43 -9.26 3.02
CA LEU A 96 -27.30 -9.93 2.06
C LEU A 96 -27.69 -11.35 2.50
N ARG A 97 -27.20 -11.88 3.64
CA ARG A 97 -27.66 -13.19 4.16
C ARG A 97 -28.83 -13.12 5.14
N ARG A 98 -29.15 -11.97 5.73
CA ARG A 98 -30.29 -11.86 6.68
C ARG A 98 -31.66 -11.66 6.01
N GLY A 99 -31.70 -11.16 4.78
CA GLY A 99 -32.97 -10.94 4.05
C GLY A 99 -33.54 -12.19 3.38
N LEU A 100 -32.69 -13.05 2.79
CA LEU A 100 -33.15 -14.23 2.05
C LEU A 100 -33.76 -15.32 2.96
N GLY A 101 -33.29 -15.46 4.20
CA GLY A 101 -33.84 -16.44 5.14
C GLY A 101 -35.32 -16.20 5.45
N CYS A 102 -35.70 -14.96 5.68
CA CYS A 102 -37.09 -14.60 6.00
C CYS A 102 -38.03 -14.74 4.79
N LEU A 103 -37.56 -14.42 3.58
CA LEU A 103 -38.33 -14.55 2.34
C LEU A 103 -38.61 -16.03 2.00
N ALA A 104 -37.63 -16.91 2.19
CA ALA A 104 -37.81 -18.34 1.99
C ALA A 104 -38.83 -18.94 2.99
N ILE A 105 -38.76 -18.55 4.26
CA ILE A 105 -39.74 -18.98 5.29
C ILE A 105 -41.15 -18.48 4.93
N TYR A 106 -41.27 -17.23 4.49
CA TYR A 106 -42.55 -16.64 4.10
C TYR A 106 -43.19 -17.35 2.89
N ILE A 107 -42.38 -17.70 1.87
CA ILE A 107 -42.84 -18.47 0.71
C ILE A 107 -43.32 -19.87 1.12
N VAL A 108 -42.61 -20.55 2.03
CA VAL A 108 -43.02 -21.88 2.54
C VAL A 108 -44.35 -21.80 3.28
N ILE A 109 -44.58 -20.77 4.10
CA ILE A 109 -45.86 -20.57 4.80
C ILE A 109 -47.00 -20.35 3.80
N ILE A 110 -46.79 -19.52 2.76
CA ILE A 110 -47.79 -19.29 1.71
C ILE A 110 -48.14 -20.59 0.98
N ILE A 111 -47.14 -21.40 0.62
CA ILE A 111 -47.36 -22.69 -0.05
C ILE A 111 -48.17 -23.62 0.84
N LEU A 112 -47.84 -23.74 2.13
CA LEU A 112 -48.60 -24.56 3.09
C LEU A 112 -50.06 -24.10 3.23
N LEU A 113 -50.32 -22.79 3.25
CA LEU A 113 -51.69 -22.25 3.32
C LEU A 113 -52.49 -22.54 2.04
N ILE A 114 -51.87 -22.44 0.86
CA ILE A 114 -52.52 -22.74 -0.43
C ILE A 114 -52.87 -24.23 -0.52
N TRP A 115 -51.95 -25.11 -0.09
CA TRP A 115 -52.18 -26.56 -0.10
C TRP A 115 -53.20 -26.99 0.96
N GLY A 116 -53.17 -26.40 2.15
CA GLY A 116 -54.13 -26.68 3.22
C GLY A 116 -55.57 -26.28 2.88
N LYS A 117 -55.77 -25.25 2.06
CA LYS A 117 -57.10 -24.84 1.58
C LYS A 117 -57.69 -25.74 0.50
N LYS A 118 -56.89 -26.62 -0.11
CA LYS A 118 -57.32 -27.50 -1.21
C LYS A 118 -57.85 -28.85 -0.72
N ILE A 119 -57.79 -29.12 0.60
CA ILE A 119 -58.16 -30.41 1.20
C ILE A 119 -59.50 -30.39 1.97
N TRP A 120 -60.23 -29.28 1.95
CA TRP A 120 -61.59 -29.14 2.48
C TRP A 120 -62.56 -28.68 1.39
#